data_AF-C1F6R4-F1
#
_entry.id   AF-C1F6R4-F1
#
_cell.length_a   1.000
_cell.length_b   1.000
_cell.length_c   1.000
_cell.angle_alpha   90.00
_cell.angle_beta   90.00
_cell.angle_gamma   90.00
#
_symmetry.space_group_name_H-M   'P 1'
#
loop_
_entity.id
_entity.type
_entity.pdbx_description
1 polymer ?
#
loop_
_entity_poly.entity_id
_entity_poly.type
_entity_poly.pdbx_seq_one_letter_code
_entity_poly.pdbx_strand_id
1 'polypeptide(L)'
;MTATNSAGTSAVSNTLYFTVAQSTTTSNVQISENRGFDLEFAPAENDMATWMQSSPYKDIGVYIGGCNVHAVPASGPNGCGSNPASAGTKKTNSNLTSNWVRDVSGMGWGMMPIWVGPQASCISGIDPSTVYLIDTSTSTAAYNEGVSEADSAAAQATTLGMGNSIIYYDMETYSATDTGCDTAVNQFLSGWVTELHTKGFEAGVYGSPSDANGWSTPPDAIWAFYPDGVNTASDLDGVLTGSWAGKRIHQYCAGGNVQTCPSKASETWGGVSLGGSPDQGIDLDIEDGPVFSAPAPSSGTATVSGVSPNPVPSSNSNQTLTITGSGFVAGAMVTYYDPSNQPYSAHAATVNSSSQIVDTAFNDLSDGGTWHVVVTNPGASASNNYAFPVYSSTATVSGVSPNPVPSSNSNQTLTITGSGFVAGATVTYYDPVNQQTYPNEPANFVNSGELVDPAFNNGGDAGDWTVTVVNPGNISSKPYTFTVTGGTPSISNLSPTSYPSSNSDQTMTINGSNFQSGDTLTFTYPDGTQHSNVRPVTFVSANQLSYQFNNGSDPGTWSVRVNSPDGSEQSNTVSFTVTGGTPSISNLSPTSYPSSNSDQTMTINGS
;
A
#
# COMPACT_ATOMS: atom_id res chain seq x y z
N MET A 1 -75.01 18.08 57.86
CA MET A 1 -75.83 18.54 56.72
C MET A 1 -74.93 18.71 55.53
N THR A 2 -75.26 18.01 54.46
CA THR A 2 -74.74 18.18 53.10
C THR A 2 -74.93 19.62 52.59
N ALA A 3 -73.90 20.18 51.96
CA ALA A 3 -74.00 20.87 50.67
C ALA A 3 -72.61 21.20 50.08
N THR A 4 -72.29 20.45 49.02
CA THR A 4 -71.47 20.75 47.81
C THR A 4 -71.63 22.19 47.28
N ASN A 5 -70.80 22.82 46.43
CA ASN A 5 -69.68 22.47 45.54
C ASN A 5 -69.09 23.81 45.02
N SER A 6 -67.80 23.91 44.68
CA SER A 6 -67.37 24.32 43.32
C SER A 6 -65.85 24.25 43.12
N ALA A 7 -65.51 23.75 41.92
CA ALA A 7 -64.27 23.90 41.15
C ALA A 7 -62.97 23.30 41.69
N GLY A 8 -62.75 22.03 41.33
CA GLY A 8 -61.44 21.39 41.34
C GLY A 8 -60.69 21.61 40.02
N THR A 9 -59.40 21.94 40.13
CA THR A 9 -58.38 21.67 39.10
C THR A 9 -57.57 20.47 39.58
N SER A 10 -57.76 19.32 38.96
CA SER A 10 -57.00 18.11 39.26
C SER A 10 -55.69 18.13 38.49
N ALA A 11 -54.57 18.41 39.17
CA ALA A 11 -53.26 17.99 38.71
C ALA A 11 -53.08 16.52 39.10
N VAL A 12 -53.09 15.63 38.10
CA VAL A 12 -52.79 14.21 38.30
C VAL A 12 -51.28 14.07 38.36
N SER A 13 -50.74 13.83 39.56
CA SER A 13 -49.36 13.39 39.75
C SER A 13 -49.29 11.91 39.39
N ASN A 14 -48.81 11.59 38.18
CA ASN A 14 -48.44 10.22 37.81
C ASN A 14 -47.07 9.91 38.43
N THR A 15 -47.06 9.27 39.59
CA THR A 15 -45.88 8.60 40.12
C THR A 15 -45.63 7.36 39.25
N LEU A 16 -44.69 7.47 38.31
CA LEU A 16 -44.16 6.35 37.54
C LEU A 16 -43.25 5.52 38.44
N TYR A 17 -43.69 4.32 38.80
CA TYR A 17 -42.80 3.29 39.33
C TYR A 17 -41.97 2.76 38.17
N PHE A 18 -40.73 3.23 38.02
CA PHE A 18 -39.75 2.55 37.20
C PHE A 18 -39.26 1.33 37.95
N THR A 19 -39.69 0.15 37.50
CA THR A 19 -38.93 -1.07 37.77
C THR A 19 -37.66 -0.95 36.93
N VAL A 20 -36.57 -0.49 37.54
CA VAL A 20 -35.24 -0.63 36.95
C VAL A 20 -35.02 -2.14 36.86
N ALA A 21 -35.04 -2.68 35.64
CA ALA A 21 -34.42 -3.97 35.41
C ALA A 21 -32.96 -3.78 35.82
N GLN A 22 -32.53 -4.43 36.91
CA GLN A 22 -31.10 -4.58 37.17
C GLN A 22 -30.54 -5.26 35.93
N SER A 23 -29.72 -4.52 35.17
CA SER A 23 -28.81 -5.14 34.23
C SER A 23 -27.97 -6.10 35.06
N THR A 24 -28.20 -7.40 34.91
CA THR A 24 -27.27 -8.41 35.41
C THR A 24 -25.97 -8.14 34.67
N THR A 25 -25.04 -7.42 35.28
CA THR A 25 -23.69 -7.22 34.76
C THR A 25 -23.06 -8.60 34.68
N THR A 26 -23.01 -9.18 33.49
CA THR A 26 -22.29 -10.42 33.24
C THR A 26 -20.83 -10.16 33.55
N SER A 27 -20.26 -10.95 34.47
CA SER A 27 -18.83 -10.94 34.72
C SER A 27 -18.09 -11.26 33.42
N ASN A 28 -17.04 -10.50 33.12
CA ASN A 28 -16.13 -10.78 32.00
C ASN A 28 -14.91 -11.60 32.47
N VAL A 29 -15.02 -12.27 33.61
CA VAL A 29 -14.00 -13.16 34.15
C VAL A 29 -14.26 -14.59 33.68
N GLN A 30 -13.20 -15.24 33.19
CA GLN A 30 -13.17 -16.66 32.88
C GLN A 30 -12.00 -17.31 33.63
N ILE A 31 -12.21 -18.50 34.20
CA ILE A 31 -11.07 -19.31 34.68
C ILE A 31 -10.42 -19.97 33.47
N SER A 32 -9.15 -19.64 33.22
CA SER A 32 -8.33 -20.28 32.19
C SER A 32 -7.46 -21.39 32.81
N GLU A 33 -7.27 -22.45 32.04
CA GLU A 33 -6.33 -23.54 32.28
C GLU A 33 -5.31 -23.66 31.15
N ASN A 34 -5.17 -22.61 30.33
CA ASN A 34 -4.31 -22.62 29.15
C ASN A 34 -2.89 -22.18 29.52
N ARG A 35 -2.05 -22.02 28.49
CA ARG A 35 -0.77 -21.32 28.61
C ARG A 35 -0.96 -19.86 28.25
N GLY A 36 -0.29 -19.01 29.01
CA GLY A 36 -0.18 -17.60 28.76
C GLY A 36 1.27 -17.17 28.67
N PHE A 37 1.41 -15.89 28.45
CA PHE A 37 2.68 -15.20 28.48
C PHE A 37 2.44 -13.71 28.68
N ASP A 38 3.46 -12.99 29.10
CA ASP A 38 3.46 -11.54 29.08
C ASP A 38 4.74 -10.98 28.44
N LEU A 39 4.64 -9.73 27.98
CA LEU A 39 5.73 -8.96 27.38
C LEU A 39 5.40 -7.46 27.42
N GLU A 40 6.41 -6.60 27.28
CA GLU A 40 6.29 -5.15 27.52
C GLU A 40 5.21 -4.47 26.66
N PHE A 41 5.08 -4.90 25.40
CA PHE A 41 4.15 -4.30 24.43
C PHE A 41 3.09 -5.27 23.95
N ALA A 42 1.87 -4.75 23.80
CA ALA A 42 0.80 -5.50 23.15
C ALA A 42 1.23 -5.76 21.69
N PRO A 43 1.25 -7.01 21.22
CA PRO A 43 1.64 -7.32 19.84
C PRO A 43 0.70 -6.70 18.82
N ALA A 44 1.13 -6.60 17.56
CA ALA A 44 0.22 -6.18 16.50
C ALA A 44 -0.92 -7.20 16.36
N GLU A 45 -2.08 -6.73 15.95
CA GLU A 45 -3.29 -7.56 15.85
C GLU A 45 -3.13 -8.76 14.90
N ASN A 46 -2.49 -8.56 13.75
CA ASN A 46 -2.21 -9.64 12.80
C ASN A 46 -1.24 -10.70 13.37
N ASP A 47 -0.34 -10.26 14.24
CA ASP A 47 0.60 -11.15 14.94
C ASP A 47 -0.16 -12.02 15.95
N MET A 48 -1.07 -11.42 16.70
CA MET A 48 -1.98 -12.13 17.61
C MET A 48 -2.87 -13.14 16.89
N ALA A 49 -3.40 -12.79 15.71
CA ALA A 49 -4.20 -13.70 14.89
C ALA A 49 -3.38 -14.90 14.38
N THR A 50 -2.13 -14.66 13.99
CA THR A 50 -1.19 -15.71 13.54
C THR A 50 -0.81 -16.63 14.69
N TRP A 51 -0.50 -16.06 15.85
CA TRP A 51 -0.14 -16.80 17.06
C TRP A 51 -1.31 -17.61 17.61
N MET A 52 -2.52 -17.08 17.63
CA MET A 52 -3.71 -17.82 18.08
C MET A 52 -3.88 -19.15 17.32
N GLN A 53 -3.58 -19.16 16.02
CA GLN A 53 -3.69 -20.34 15.17
C GLN A 53 -2.47 -21.27 15.23
N SER A 54 -1.29 -20.74 15.55
CA SER A 54 -0.02 -21.44 15.34
C SER A 54 0.71 -21.81 16.63
N SER A 55 0.42 -21.11 17.74
CA SER A 55 1.12 -21.25 19.03
C SER A 55 0.28 -22.03 20.05
N PRO A 56 0.91 -22.56 21.11
CA PRO A 56 0.21 -23.23 22.20
C PRO A 56 -0.45 -22.25 23.19
N TYR A 57 -0.21 -20.94 23.06
CA TYR A 57 -0.72 -19.93 23.99
C TYR A 57 -2.16 -19.54 23.67
N LYS A 58 -2.92 -19.22 24.71
CA LYS A 58 -4.31 -18.73 24.62
C LYS A 58 -4.58 -17.54 25.53
N ASP A 59 -3.66 -17.22 26.44
CA ASP A 59 -3.76 -16.05 27.31
C ASP A 59 -2.57 -15.10 27.12
N ILE A 60 -2.77 -13.82 27.42
CA ILE A 60 -1.70 -12.81 27.35
C ILE A 60 -1.79 -11.79 28.49
N GLY A 61 -0.68 -11.54 29.16
CA GLY A 61 -0.51 -10.43 30.10
C GLY A 61 -0.39 -9.10 29.37
N VAL A 62 -1.20 -8.12 29.78
CA VAL A 62 -1.23 -6.79 29.16
C VAL A 62 -1.05 -5.70 30.20
N TYR A 63 0.05 -4.96 30.09
CA TYR A 63 0.34 -3.82 30.97
C TYR A 63 -0.58 -2.64 30.67
N ILE A 64 -1.57 -2.41 31.54
CA ILE A 64 -2.61 -1.40 31.33
C ILE A 64 -2.27 -0.05 31.96
N GLY A 65 -1.34 0.03 32.90
CA GLY A 65 -0.91 1.30 33.49
C GLY A 65 -0.13 1.17 34.80
N GLY A 66 -0.03 2.29 35.53
CA GLY A 66 0.67 2.42 36.81
C GLY A 66 1.94 3.27 36.75
N CYS A 67 2.42 3.76 37.90
CA CYS A 67 3.59 4.67 37.96
C CYS A 67 4.89 4.02 37.49
N ASN A 68 5.04 2.71 37.70
CA ASN A 68 6.28 1.99 37.46
C ASN A 68 6.27 1.19 36.14
N VAL A 69 5.16 1.20 35.39
CA VAL A 69 5.10 0.54 34.07
C VAL A 69 6.08 1.16 33.08
N HIS A 70 6.74 0.34 32.25
CA HIS A 70 7.71 0.77 31.24
C HIS A 70 7.06 1.37 29.97
N ALA A 71 5.92 0.79 29.55
CA ALA A 71 5.15 1.24 28.41
C ALA A 71 3.68 1.47 28.82
N VAL A 72 3.12 2.62 28.45
CA VAL A 72 1.71 2.97 28.74
C VAL A 72 0.85 2.89 27.48
N PRO A 73 -0.42 2.46 27.58
CA PRO A 73 -1.38 2.63 26.49
C PRO A 73 -1.43 4.10 26.04
N ALA A 74 -1.74 4.35 24.76
CA ALA A 74 -1.86 5.73 24.25
C ALA A 74 -2.89 6.59 25.03
N SER A 75 -3.90 5.96 25.63
CA SER A 75 -4.90 6.59 26.49
C SER A 75 -4.63 6.48 27.99
N GLY A 76 -3.52 5.84 28.40
CA GLY A 76 -3.25 5.48 29.79
C GLY A 76 -2.60 6.59 30.62
N PRO A 77 -2.76 6.56 31.95
CA PRO A 77 -2.12 7.53 32.84
C PRO A 77 -0.60 7.34 32.86
N ASN A 78 0.14 8.43 32.66
CA ASN A 78 1.61 8.46 32.60
C ASN A 78 2.24 8.96 33.91
N GLY A 79 1.86 8.37 35.04
CA GLY A 79 2.49 8.62 36.35
C GLY A 79 1.52 8.79 37.52
N CYS A 80 2.06 8.59 38.73
CA CYS A 80 1.37 8.75 40.01
C CYS A 80 1.85 10.05 40.67
N GLY A 81 1.08 11.14 40.55
CA GLY A 81 1.25 12.33 41.38
C GLY A 81 2.69 12.89 41.52
N SER A 82 2.93 13.66 42.60
CA SER A 82 4.09 14.56 42.74
C SER A 82 5.03 14.18 43.89
N ASN A 83 5.85 13.14 43.72
CA ASN A 83 7.14 13.01 44.42
C ASN A 83 8.15 12.30 43.49
N PRO A 84 9.40 12.78 43.32
CA PRO A 84 10.16 12.47 42.11
C PRO A 84 11.34 11.52 42.35
N ALA A 85 11.61 10.64 41.37
CA ALA A 85 12.89 10.54 40.67
C ALA A 85 12.82 9.44 39.58
N SER A 86 13.11 9.79 38.33
CA SER A 86 13.48 8.90 37.22
C SER A 86 12.41 8.14 36.39
N ALA A 87 11.15 8.56 36.35
CA ALA A 87 10.33 8.23 35.18
C ALA A 87 10.83 9.05 33.98
N GLY A 88 11.78 8.51 33.20
CA GLY A 88 12.01 8.97 31.83
C GLY A 88 10.68 8.94 31.04
N THR A 89 10.63 9.59 29.87
CA THR A 89 9.46 9.47 28.99
C THR A 89 9.12 8.00 28.77
N LYS A 90 8.00 7.55 29.34
CA LYS A 90 7.51 6.17 29.16
C LYS A 90 7.28 5.91 27.68
N LYS A 91 7.56 4.69 27.23
CA LYS A 91 7.26 4.32 25.85
C LYS A 91 5.73 4.25 25.68
N THR A 92 5.25 4.53 24.48
CA THR A 92 3.82 4.42 24.17
C THR A 92 3.55 3.04 23.55
N ASN A 93 2.78 2.22 24.26
CA ASN A 93 2.19 1.01 23.72
C ASN A 93 1.01 1.40 22.81
N SER A 94 1.33 1.62 21.52
CA SER A 94 0.38 2.14 20.53
C SER A 94 -0.64 1.10 20.06
N ASN A 95 -0.34 -0.19 20.25
CA ASN A 95 -1.23 -1.28 19.88
C ASN A 95 -2.35 -1.45 20.92
N LEU A 96 -2.05 -1.29 22.21
CA LEU A 96 -3.03 -1.48 23.28
C LEU A 96 -4.08 -0.37 23.29
N THR A 97 -5.22 -0.66 22.65
CA THR A 97 -6.39 0.20 22.52
C THR A 97 -7.66 -0.60 22.80
N SER A 98 -8.80 0.07 23.00
CA SER A 98 -10.08 -0.63 23.18
C SER A 98 -10.51 -1.46 21.96
N ASN A 99 -10.10 -1.06 20.75
CA ASN A 99 -10.29 -1.87 19.54
C ASN A 99 -9.43 -3.13 19.60
N TRP A 100 -8.13 -2.98 19.90
CA TRP A 100 -7.24 -4.14 20.04
C TRP A 100 -7.75 -5.14 21.07
N VAL A 101 -8.18 -4.66 22.25
CA VAL A 101 -8.75 -5.52 23.30
C VAL A 101 -9.96 -6.28 22.80
N ARG A 102 -10.92 -5.57 22.17
CA ARG A 102 -12.12 -6.19 21.58
C ARG A 102 -11.74 -7.25 20.56
N ASP A 103 -10.84 -6.91 19.64
CA ASP A 103 -10.56 -7.72 18.48
C ASP A 103 -9.72 -8.96 18.85
N VAL A 104 -8.71 -8.80 19.70
CA VAL A 104 -7.88 -9.90 20.21
C VAL A 104 -8.68 -10.82 21.14
N SER A 105 -9.55 -10.29 22.00
CA SER A 105 -10.50 -11.12 22.76
C SER A 105 -11.45 -11.88 21.82
N GLY A 106 -11.89 -11.22 20.74
CA GLY A 106 -12.72 -11.83 19.70
C GLY A 106 -12.06 -12.99 18.93
N MET A 107 -10.73 -13.04 18.89
CA MET A 107 -9.96 -14.18 18.37
C MET A 107 -9.96 -15.38 19.32
N GLY A 108 -10.39 -15.19 20.58
CA GLY A 108 -10.40 -16.20 21.63
C GLY A 108 -9.23 -16.10 22.61
N TRP A 109 -8.47 -14.99 22.62
CA TRP A 109 -7.46 -14.75 23.65
C TRP A 109 -8.12 -14.37 24.98
N GLY A 110 -7.68 -14.98 26.09
CA GLY A 110 -7.86 -14.39 27.41
C GLY A 110 -6.76 -13.36 27.69
N MET A 111 -7.05 -12.39 28.55
CA MET A 111 -6.10 -11.33 28.90
C MET A 111 -5.94 -11.22 30.41
N MET A 112 -4.72 -10.97 30.88
CA MET A 112 -4.40 -10.69 32.27
C MET A 112 -4.01 -9.21 32.38
N PRO A 113 -4.92 -8.30 32.80
CA PRO A 113 -4.59 -6.87 32.89
C PRO A 113 -3.64 -6.61 34.07
N ILE A 114 -2.47 -6.05 33.79
CA ILE A 114 -1.41 -5.80 34.78
C ILE A 114 -1.32 -4.31 35.09
N TRP A 115 -1.31 -3.98 36.37
CA TRP A 115 -1.12 -2.62 36.88
C TRP A 115 0.18 -2.52 37.70
N VAL A 116 1.13 -1.73 37.22
CA VAL A 116 2.47 -1.60 37.83
C VAL A 116 2.58 -0.28 38.60
N GLY A 117 2.05 -0.27 39.82
CA GLY A 117 1.98 0.89 40.71
C GLY A 117 3.20 1.04 41.63
N PRO A 118 3.10 1.84 42.72
CA PRO A 118 4.15 2.00 43.73
C PRO A 118 4.60 0.66 44.34
N GLN A 119 5.90 0.52 44.59
CA GLN A 119 6.51 -0.71 45.09
C GLN A 119 6.85 -0.62 46.58
N ALA A 120 7.08 -1.78 47.21
CA ALA A 120 7.55 -1.85 48.58
C ALA A 120 8.87 -1.09 48.77
N SER A 121 9.02 -0.32 49.85
CA SER A 121 10.28 0.37 50.16
C SER A 121 11.44 -0.58 50.46
N CYS A 122 11.13 -1.84 50.77
CA CYS A 122 12.02 -2.96 51.01
C CYS A 122 12.04 -3.97 49.84
N ILE A 123 11.74 -3.50 48.62
CA ILE A 123 11.85 -4.28 47.37
C ILE A 123 13.22 -4.93 47.22
N SER A 124 13.24 -6.17 46.73
CA SER A 124 14.44 -6.99 46.55
C SER A 124 14.82 -7.06 45.06
N GLY A 125 16.12 -6.98 44.76
CA GLY A 125 16.63 -7.10 43.39
C GLY A 125 16.49 -5.83 42.52
N ILE A 126 15.73 -4.84 42.98
CA ILE A 126 15.53 -3.54 42.32
C ILE A 126 16.03 -2.42 43.25
N ASP A 127 16.67 -1.39 42.68
CA ASP A 127 17.07 -0.20 43.42
C ASP A 127 15.83 0.65 43.77
N PRO A 128 15.46 0.80 45.06
CA PRO A 128 14.26 1.54 45.45
C PRO A 128 14.26 3.02 45.01
N SER A 129 15.42 3.59 44.66
CA SER A 129 15.51 4.96 44.15
C SER A 129 15.09 5.12 42.69
N THR A 130 14.87 4.01 41.98
CA THR A 130 14.50 3.98 40.55
C THR A 130 13.01 3.75 40.30
N VAL A 131 12.25 3.53 41.36
CA VAL A 131 10.81 3.22 41.32
C VAL A 131 10.04 4.14 42.27
N TYR A 132 8.76 4.34 41.97
CA TYR A 132 7.82 4.91 42.93
C TYR A 132 7.59 3.92 44.07
N LEU A 133 7.61 4.40 45.31
CA LEU A 133 7.47 3.58 46.52
C LEU A 133 6.16 3.91 47.23
N ILE A 134 5.57 2.91 47.89
CA ILE A 134 4.38 3.06 48.74
C ILE A 134 4.64 4.09 49.84
N ASP A 135 3.66 4.94 50.13
CA ASP A 135 3.69 5.89 51.24
C ASP A 135 3.68 5.16 52.59
N THR A 136 4.84 5.10 53.23
CA THR A 136 5.02 4.47 54.54
C THR A 136 4.81 5.41 55.72
N SER A 137 4.26 6.61 55.53
CA SER A 137 4.08 7.60 56.61
C SER A 137 3.09 7.14 57.67
N THR A 138 1.98 6.51 57.25
CA THR A 138 0.98 5.89 58.12
C THR A 138 0.31 4.73 57.41
N SER A 139 -0.25 3.79 58.17
CA SER A 139 -1.08 2.71 57.62
C SER A 139 -2.26 3.21 56.77
N THR A 140 -2.88 4.31 57.19
CA THR A 140 -4.00 4.93 56.44
C THR A 140 -3.54 5.56 55.12
N ALA A 141 -2.33 6.14 55.08
CA ALA A 141 -1.79 6.68 53.84
C ALA A 141 -1.55 5.57 52.82
N ALA A 142 -0.87 4.49 53.21
CA ALA A 142 -0.66 3.32 52.37
C ALA A 142 -1.98 2.72 51.86
N TYR A 143 -2.98 2.56 52.74
CA TYR A 143 -4.31 2.08 52.35
C TYR A 143 -4.97 2.99 51.31
N ASN A 144 -4.99 4.31 51.55
CA ASN A 144 -5.60 5.27 50.62
C ASN A 144 -4.86 5.37 49.28
N GLU A 145 -3.55 5.13 49.27
CA GLU A 145 -2.77 5.03 48.03
C GLU A 145 -3.20 3.79 47.23
N GLY A 146 -3.37 2.63 47.89
CA GLY A 146 -3.91 1.42 47.25
C GLY A 146 -5.31 1.62 46.66
N VAL A 147 -6.19 2.36 47.36
CA VAL A 147 -7.51 2.78 46.84
C VAL A 147 -7.35 3.65 45.58
N SER A 148 -6.42 4.60 45.59
CA SER A 148 -6.20 5.52 44.46
C SER A 148 -5.64 4.82 43.23
N GLU A 149 -4.77 3.83 43.42
CA GLU A 149 -4.26 2.98 42.34
C GLU A 149 -5.37 2.09 41.77
N ALA A 150 -6.22 1.50 42.61
CA ALA A 150 -7.37 0.71 42.18
C ALA A 150 -8.40 1.53 41.39
N ASP A 151 -8.68 2.77 41.82
CA ASP A 151 -9.51 3.73 41.08
C ASP A 151 -8.98 3.94 39.65
N SER A 152 -7.67 4.18 39.54
CA SER A 152 -6.99 4.44 38.28
C SER A 152 -6.97 3.21 37.37
N ALA A 153 -6.69 2.04 37.95
CA ALA A 153 -6.69 0.78 37.24
C ALA A 153 -8.07 0.40 36.71
N ALA A 154 -9.12 0.52 37.54
CA ALA A 154 -10.50 0.25 37.15
C ALA A 154 -10.98 1.21 36.04
N ALA A 155 -10.64 2.49 36.14
CA ALA A 155 -10.97 3.47 35.10
C ALA A 155 -10.27 3.15 33.77
N GLN A 156 -9.00 2.75 33.82
CA GLN A 156 -8.22 2.39 32.64
C GLN A 156 -8.70 1.09 32.00
N ALA A 157 -8.94 0.05 32.80
CA ALA A 157 -9.53 -1.21 32.33
C ALA A 157 -10.89 -0.95 31.67
N THR A 158 -11.75 -0.13 32.27
CA THR A 158 -13.03 0.27 31.69
C THR A 158 -12.86 1.00 30.35
N THR A 159 -11.89 1.92 30.26
CA THR A 159 -11.57 2.65 29.02
C THR A 159 -11.12 1.72 27.90
N LEU A 160 -10.37 0.67 28.24
CA LEU A 160 -9.91 -0.36 27.31
C LEU A 160 -11.00 -1.40 26.98
N GLY A 161 -12.17 -1.35 27.62
CA GLY A 161 -13.25 -2.32 27.41
C GLY A 161 -13.16 -3.57 28.27
N MET A 162 -12.27 -3.59 29.27
CA MET A 162 -12.06 -4.69 30.22
C MET A 162 -12.84 -4.49 31.52
N GLY A 163 -13.99 -3.81 31.51
CA GLY A 163 -14.81 -3.59 32.70
C GLY A 163 -15.36 -4.89 33.30
N ASN A 164 -15.67 -4.91 34.61
CA ASN A 164 -16.21 -6.08 35.32
C ASN A 164 -15.35 -7.35 35.14
N SER A 165 -14.03 -7.20 35.21
CA SER A 165 -13.05 -8.26 35.02
C SER A 165 -12.14 -8.39 36.25
N ILE A 166 -10.99 -9.03 36.11
CA ILE A 166 -9.92 -9.01 37.10
C ILE A 166 -8.80 -8.04 36.69
N ILE A 167 -8.14 -7.42 37.67
CA ILE A 167 -6.89 -6.66 37.46
C ILE A 167 -5.84 -7.17 38.43
N TYR A 168 -4.65 -7.49 37.92
CA TYR A 168 -3.50 -7.91 38.71
C TYR A 168 -2.61 -6.72 39.05
N TYR A 169 -2.43 -6.46 40.35
CA TYR A 169 -1.40 -5.53 40.81
C TYR A 169 -0.03 -6.20 40.75
N ASP A 170 0.95 -5.56 40.13
CA ASP A 170 2.33 -6.01 40.11
C ASP A 170 3.07 -5.56 41.38
N MET A 171 3.23 -6.49 42.34
CA MET A 171 4.03 -6.28 43.55
C MET A 171 5.30 -7.13 43.49
N GLU A 172 6.41 -6.45 43.22
CA GLU A 172 7.71 -7.09 43.14
C GLU A 172 8.12 -7.69 44.49
N THR A 173 8.96 -8.72 44.43
CA THR A 173 9.42 -9.44 45.62
C THR A 173 10.05 -8.48 46.63
N TYR A 174 9.67 -8.59 47.91
CA TYR A 174 10.18 -7.71 48.97
C TYR A 174 10.55 -8.47 50.23
N SER A 175 11.24 -7.81 51.17
CA SER A 175 11.64 -8.45 52.42
C SER A 175 10.59 -8.26 53.51
N ALA A 176 9.77 -9.28 53.76
CA ALA A 176 8.80 -9.30 54.87
C ALA A 176 9.44 -9.21 56.28
N THR A 177 10.77 -9.28 56.39
CA THR A 177 11.48 -9.09 57.67
C THR A 177 11.53 -7.63 58.13
N ASP A 178 11.37 -6.68 57.20
CA ASP A 178 11.10 -5.28 57.54
C ASP A 178 9.61 -5.13 57.85
N THR A 179 9.28 -5.23 59.14
CA THR A 179 7.88 -5.18 59.60
C THR A 179 7.18 -3.86 59.27
N GLY A 180 7.92 -2.75 59.14
CA GLY A 180 7.34 -1.45 58.80
C GLY A 180 6.93 -1.38 57.34
N CYS A 181 7.83 -1.82 56.46
CA CYS A 181 7.57 -1.98 55.04
C CYS A 181 6.44 -2.99 54.78
N ASP A 182 6.52 -4.18 55.38
CA ASP A 182 5.51 -5.24 55.22
C ASP A 182 4.12 -4.80 55.70
N THR A 183 4.06 -4.04 56.81
CA THR A 183 2.79 -3.42 57.26
C THR A 183 2.25 -2.45 56.22
N ALA A 184 3.08 -1.61 55.61
CA ALA A 184 2.64 -0.68 54.57
C ALA A 184 2.12 -1.40 53.33
N VAL A 185 2.84 -2.43 52.84
CA VAL A 185 2.40 -3.27 51.72
C VAL A 185 1.05 -3.92 52.01
N ASN A 186 0.89 -4.50 53.20
CA ASN A 186 -0.37 -5.11 53.62
C ASN A 186 -1.55 -4.11 53.62
N GLN A 187 -1.33 -2.88 54.10
CA GLN A 187 -2.37 -1.85 54.10
C GLN A 187 -2.68 -1.37 52.68
N PHE A 188 -1.66 -1.19 51.85
CA PHE A 188 -1.80 -0.83 50.45
C PHE A 188 -2.62 -1.87 49.68
N LEU A 189 -2.24 -3.15 49.75
CA LEU A 189 -2.96 -4.24 49.06
C LEU A 189 -4.39 -4.40 49.61
N SER A 190 -4.61 -4.16 50.91
CA SER A 190 -5.96 -4.14 51.48
C SER A 190 -6.84 -3.04 50.87
N GLY A 191 -6.28 -1.85 50.63
CA GLY A 191 -6.95 -0.75 49.93
C GLY A 191 -7.24 -1.10 48.46
N TRP A 192 -6.27 -1.67 47.77
CA TRP A 192 -6.40 -2.14 46.38
C TRP A 192 -7.54 -3.14 46.22
N VAL A 193 -7.54 -4.22 47.01
CA VAL A 193 -8.56 -5.28 46.93
C VAL A 193 -9.95 -4.72 47.25
N THR A 194 -10.07 -3.95 48.34
CA THR A 194 -11.36 -3.40 48.79
C THR A 194 -11.97 -2.45 47.77
N GLU A 195 -11.15 -1.61 47.13
CA GLU A 195 -11.64 -0.63 46.17
C GLU A 195 -12.02 -1.29 44.83
N LEU A 196 -11.23 -2.24 44.32
CA LEU A 196 -11.60 -2.98 43.10
C LEU A 196 -12.94 -3.70 43.26
N HIS A 197 -13.20 -4.34 44.40
CA HIS A 197 -14.51 -4.92 44.70
C HIS A 197 -15.62 -3.87 44.68
N THR A 198 -15.37 -2.68 45.24
CA THR A 198 -16.31 -1.56 45.21
C THR A 198 -16.59 -1.07 43.79
N LYS A 199 -15.60 -1.16 42.90
CA LYS A 199 -15.73 -0.85 41.47
C LYS A 199 -16.32 -1.99 40.63
N GLY A 200 -16.58 -3.15 41.21
CA GLY A 200 -17.14 -4.32 40.51
C GLY A 200 -16.12 -5.17 39.75
N PHE A 201 -14.84 -5.07 40.12
CA PHE A 201 -13.75 -5.92 39.60
C PHE A 201 -13.34 -6.97 40.63
N GLU A 202 -12.80 -8.09 40.16
CA GLU A 202 -11.98 -8.97 40.97
C GLU A 202 -10.57 -8.38 41.13
N ALA A 203 -9.93 -8.64 42.27
CA ALA A 203 -8.60 -8.14 42.58
C ALA A 203 -7.58 -9.28 42.53
N GLY A 204 -6.65 -9.21 41.58
CA GLY A 204 -5.48 -10.08 41.50
C GLY A 204 -4.22 -9.39 42.03
N VAL A 205 -3.22 -10.17 42.43
CA VAL A 205 -1.88 -9.65 42.75
C VAL A 205 -0.82 -10.59 42.18
N TYR A 206 0.12 -10.02 41.45
CA TYR A 206 1.37 -10.66 41.04
C TYR A 206 2.43 -10.48 42.13
N GLY A 207 3.22 -11.53 42.40
CA GLY A 207 4.32 -11.46 43.35
C GLY A 207 4.92 -12.83 43.71
N SER A 208 5.81 -12.86 44.71
CA SER A 208 6.43 -14.10 45.16
C SER A 208 5.48 -14.96 46.03
N PRO A 209 5.55 -16.30 45.99
CA PRO A 209 4.75 -17.15 46.88
C PRO A 209 4.98 -16.87 48.37
N SER A 210 6.21 -16.51 48.76
CA SER A 210 6.55 -16.20 50.16
C SER A 210 5.83 -14.95 50.66
N ASP A 211 5.77 -13.91 49.84
CA ASP A 211 5.12 -12.65 50.21
C ASP A 211 3.60 -12.83 50.24
N ALA A 212 3.05 -13.55 49.25
CA ALA A 212 1.63 -13.83 49.15
C ALA A 212 1.05 -14.54 50.39
N ASN A 213 1.83 -15.43 51.02
CA ASN A 213 1.45 -16.11 52.26
C ASN A 213 1.33 -15.18 53.48
N GLY A 214 1.96 -14.01 53.42
CA GLY A 214 1.96 -12.99 54.48
C GLY A 214 0.84 -11.95 54.36
N TRP A 215 0.12 -11.90 53.23
CA TRP A 215 -0.87 -10.86 52.99
C TRP A 215 -2.13 -11.03 53.85
N SER A 216 -2.50 -9.95 54.55
CA SER A 216 -3.60 -9.88 55.51
C SER A 216 -4.97 -9.81 54.86
N THR A 217 -5.09 -9.20 53.69
CA THR A 217 -6.29 -9.19 52.85
C THR A 217 -5.98 -9.99 51.58
N PRO A 218 -6.40 -11.26 51.50
CA PRO A 218 -6.12 -12.09 50.34
C PRO A 218 -6.79 -11.53 49.08
N PRO A 219 -6.09 -11.47 47.94
CA PRO A 219 -6.72 -11.16 46.66
C PRO A 219 -7.63 -12.31 46.21
N ASP A 220 -8.46 -12.07 45.19
CA ASP A 220 -9.29 -13.11 44.57
C ASP A 220 -8.46 -14.15 43.82
N ALA A 221 -7.30 -13.74 43.29
CA ALA A 221 -6.33 -14.59 42.61
C ALA A 221 -4.88 -14.12 42.79
N ILE A 222 -3.94 -15.07 42.70
CA ILE A 222 -2.48 -14.80 42.78
C ILE A 222 -1.83 -15.14 41.44
N TRP A 223 -1.00 -14.25 40.93
CA TRP A 223 -0.07 -14.56 39.85
C TRP A 223 1.33 -14.70 40.44
N ALA A 224 1.75 -15.95 40.67
CA ALA A 224 2.97 -16.24 41.39
C ALA A 224 4.18 -16.29 40.45
N PHE A 225 5.19 -15.48 40.75
CA PHE A 225 6.52 -15.63 40.17
C PHE A 225 7.28 -16.75 40.89
N TYR A 226 7.37 -17.91 40.25
CA TYR A 226 8.08 -19.07 40.78
C TYR A 226 8.85 -19.77 39.65
N PRO A 227 10.01 -19.24 39.22
CA PRO A 227 10.65 -19.65 37.96
C PRO A 227 11.39 -21.00 38.07
N ASP A 228 10.67 -22.08 38.36
CA ASP A 228 11.18 -23.45 38.48
C ASP A 228 11.27 -24.20 37.14
N GLY A 229 10.76 -23.57 36.06
CA GLY A 229 10.71 -24.14 34.73
C GLY A 229 9.59 -25.17 34.51
N VAL A 230 8.67 -25.32 35.46
CA VAL A 230 7.58 -26.29 35.43
C VAL A 230 6.27 -25.60 35.07
N ASN A 231 5.75 -25.91 33.89
CA ASN A 231 4.49 -25.36 33.38
C ASN A 231 3.24 -26.02 33.99
N THR A 232 3.20 -26.13 35.32
CA THR A 232 2.07 -26.67 36.07
C THR A 232 1.64 -25.70 37.17
N ALA A 233 0.41 -25.19 37.08
CA ALA A 233 -0.10 -24.23 38.05
C ALA A 233 -0.33 -24.86 39.44
N SER A 234 -0.70 -26.15 39.51
CA SER A 234 -0.94 -26.85 40.77
C SER A 234 0.30 -27.07 41.64
N ASP A 235 1.50 -26.93 41.09
CA ASP A 235 2.73 -27.07 41.88
C ASP A 235 2.88 -25.92 42.89
N LEU A 236 2.18 -24.80 42.66
CA LEU A 236 2.05 -23.72 43.62
C LEU A 236 1.39 -24.16 44.93
N ASP A 237 0.63 -25.27 44.98
CA ASP A 237 0.05 -25.81 46.22
C ASP A 237 1.12 -26.21 47.26
N GLY A 238 2.36 -26.44 46.82
CA GLY A 238 3.49 -26.74 47.69
C GLY A 238 4.13 -25.51 48.34
N VAL A 239 3.90 -24.31 47.80
CA VAL A 239 4.57 -23.07 48.22
C VAL A 239 3.60 -21.98 48.67
N LEU A 240 2.33 -22.04 48.26
CA LEU A 240 1.25 -21.19 48.74
C LEU A 240 0.49 -21.84 49.89
N THR A 241 0.02 -21.02 50.82
CA THR A 241 -0.85 -21.41 51.93
C THR A 241 -2.30 -21.13 51.54
N GLY A 242 -3.20 -22.06 51.86
CA GLY A 242 -4.61 -21.99 51.46
C GLY A 242 -4.93 -22.81 50.21
N SER A 243 -6.10 -22.57 49.63
CA SER A 243 -6.59 -23.28 48.44
C SER A 243 -6.77 -22.28 47.30
N TRP A 244 -5.94 -22.42 46.27
CA TRP A 244 -5.86 -21.48 45.13
C TRP A 244 -6.23 -22.11 43.78
N ALA A 245 -6.81 -23.31 43.79
CA ALA A 245 -7.35 -23.92 42.57
C ALA A 245 -8.39 -23.00 41.90
N GLY A 246 -8.25 -22.77 40.60
CA GLY A 246 -9.03 -21.79 39.83
C GLY A 246 -8.75 -20.33 40.17
N LYS A 247 -7.69 -20.03 40.94
CA LYS A 247 -7.36 -18.70 41.46
C LYS A 247 -5.85 -18.41 41.44
N ARG A 248 -5.10 -19.09 40.58
CA ARG A 248 -3.64 -18.95 40.52
C ARG A 248 -3.12 -18.95 39.09
N ILE A 249 -2.06 -18.19 38.87
CA ILE A 249 -1.30 -18.16 37.62
C ILE A 249 0.15 -18.36 38.00
N HIS A 250 0.86 -19.22 37.27
CA HIS A 250 2.25 -19.55 37.56
C HIS A 250 3.14 -19.01 36.43
N GLN A 251 3.88 -17.94 36.72
CA GLN A 251 4.97 -17.50 35.86
C GLN A 251 6.18 -18.41 36.14
N TYR A 252 6.34 -19.43 35.30
CA TYR A 252 7.29 -20.52 35.50
C TYR A 252 8.64 -20.28 34.80
N CYS A 253 8.71 -19.28 33.91
CA CYS A 253 9.96 -18.76 33.34
C CYS A 253 9.83 -17.26 33.09
N ALA A 254 10.90 -16.49 33.30
CA ALA A 254 10.96 -15.07 32.93
C ALA A 254 12.02 -14.82 31.84
N GLY A 255 11.62 -14.16 30.76
CA GLY A 255 12.44 -13.76 29.61
C GLY A 255 13.00 -12.35 29.78
N GLY A 256 14.30 -12.17 29.51
CA GLY A 256 14.92 -10.85 29.60
C GLY A 256 16.45 -10.92 29.59
N ASN A 257 17.10 -9.89 30.13
CA ASN A 257 18.58 -9.86 30.23
C ASN A 257 19.13 -10.91 31.20
N VAL A 258 18.32 -11.40 32.14
CA VAL A 258 18.63 -12.51 33.06
C VAL A 258 17.55 -13.58 32.90
N GLN A 259 17.76 -14.46 31.95
CA GLN A 259 16.84 -15.56 31.62
C GLN A 259 16.77 -16.56 32.79
N THR A 260 15.57 -16.75 33.36
CA THR A 260 15.33 -17.76 34.42
C THR A 260 14.43 -18.88 33.89
N CYS A 261 15.03 -20.08 33.74
CA CYS A 261 14.52 -21.24 33.00
C CYS A 261 14.33 -20.93 31.50
N PRO A 262 14.12 -21.89 30.57
CA PRO A 262 14.41 -21.64 29.16
C PRO A 262 13.34 -20.79 28.43
N SER A 263 12.90 -19.67 29.01
CA SER A 263 12.16 -18.58 28.37
C SER A 263 13.03 -17.95 27.29
N LYS A 264 12.71 -18.15 26.02
CA LYS A 264 13.52 -17.55 24.97
C LYS A 264 13.36 -16.02 25.02
N ALA A 265 14.43 -15.29 24.71
CA ALA A 265 14.34 -13.84 24.52
C ALA A 265 13.28 -13.48 23.46
N SER A 266 12.98 -14.39 22.53
CA SER A 266 11.85 -14.32 21.61
C SER A 266 11.37 -15.72 21.20
N GLU A 267 10.09 -15.85 20.85
CA GLU A 267 9.52 -17.07 20.24
C GLU A 267 8.98 -16.76 18.85
N THR A 268 8.90 -17.78 17.98
CA THR A 268 8.39 -17.65 16.61
C THR A 268 7.33 -18.71 16.33
N TRP A 269 6.14 -18.28 15.94
CA TRP A 269 5.01 -19.14 15.59
C TRP A 269 4.33 -18.61 14.33
N GLY A 270 4.00 -19.50 13.38
CA GLY A 270 3.38 -19.10 12.11
C GLY A 270 4.23 -18.12 11.27
N GLY A 271 5.56 -18.05 11.51
CA GLY A 271 6.46 -17.10 10.86
C GLY A 271 6.54 -15.72 11.53
N VAL A 272 5.77 -15.47 12.59
CA VAL A 272 5.77 -14.23 13.38
C VAL A 272 6.56 -14.43 14.67
N SER A 273 7.50 -13.51 14.94
CA SER A 273 8.30 -13.53 16.17
C SER A 273 7.80 -12.49 17.17
N LEU A 274 7.61 -12.87 18.43
CA LEU A 274 7.32 -11.95 19.54
C LEU A 274 8.45 -12.02 20.58
N GLY A 275 8.61 -10.94 21.34
CA GLY A 275 9.69 -10.74 22.30
C GLY A 275 11.00 -10.28 21.67
N GLY A 276 11.95 -9.89 22.52
CA GLY A 276 13.28 -9.43 22.16
C GLY A 276 13.38 -7.91 22.30
N SER A 277 14.33 -7.28 21.60
CA SER A 277 14.36 -5.81 21.53
C SER A 277 13.37 -5.34 20.46
N PRO A 278 12.46 -4.37 20.73
CA PRO A 278 12.37 -3.51 21.93
C PRO A 278 11.39 -3.99 23.02
N ASP A 279 10.74 -5.14 22.84
CA ASP A 279 9.54 -5.58 23.57
C ASP A 279 9.80 -6.38 24.86
N GLN A 280 11.06 -6.41 25.31
CA GLN A 280 11.58 -7.28 26.38
C GLN A 280 11.36 -8.78 26.07
N GLY A 281 11.92 -9.66 26.91
CA GLY A 281 11.75 -11.09 26.71
C GLY A 281 10.30 -11.52 26.95
N ILE A 282 9.97 -12.75 26.56
CA ILE A 282 8.66 -13.33 26.87
C ILE A 282 8.75 -14.04 28.23
N ASP A 283 7.89 -13.64 29.15
CA ASP A 283 7.64 -14.34 30.40
C ASP A 283 6.57 -15.40 30.14
N LEU A 284 6.77 -16.61 30.67
CA LEU A 284 5.93 -17.77 30.34
C LEU A 284 5.05 -18.16 31.52
N ASP A 285 3.75 -18.26 31.23
CA ASP A 285 2.73 -18.53 32.22
C ASP A 285 1.93 -19.80 31.92
N ILE A 286 1.42 -20.38 32.99
CA ILE A 286 0.35 -21.37 32.94
C ILE A 286 -0.74 -20.94 33.92
N GLU A 287 -1.96 -20.84 33.39
CA GLU A 287 -3.11 -20.40 34.14
C GLU A 287 -3.82 -21.58 34.83
N ASP A 288 -4.33 -21.34 36.02
CA ASP A 288 -5.42 -22.05 36.70
C ASP A 288 -6.18 -20.98 37.48
N GLY A 289 -6.64 -19.95 36.76
CA GLY A 289 -6.94 -18.66 37.34
C GLY A 289 -7.76 -17.74 36.44
N PRO A 290 -8.36 -16.69 37.03
CA PRO A 290 -9.20 -15.75 36.32
C PRO A 290 -8.41 -14.89 35.31
N VAL A 291 -8.94 -14.81 34.10
CA VAL A 291 -8.49 -13.90 33.04
C VAL A 291 -9.69 -13.08 32.57
N PHE A 292 -9.45 -11.88 32.04
CA PHE A 292 -10.44 -11.18 31.25
C PHE A 292 -10.72 -11.96 29.96
N SER A 293 -11.97 -12.31 29.77
CA SER A 293 -12.49 -12.90 28.54
C SER A 293 -13.86 -12.28 28.31
N ALA A 294 -13.92 -11.28 27.42
CA ALA A 294 -15.21 -10.87 26.91
C ALA A 294 -15.68 -11.93 25.91
N PRO A 295 -16.92 -12.44 26.02
CA PRO A 295 -17.48 -13.22 24.94
C PRO A 295 -17.34 -12.40 23.67
N ALA A 296 -16.78 -13.00 22.61
CA ALA A 296 -16.67 -12.36 21.31
C ALA A 296 -18.00 -11.62 21.07
N PRO A 297 -17.98 -10.31 20.78
CA PRO A 297 -19.21 -9.55 20.60
C PRO A 297 -20.09 -10.39 19.70
N SER A 298 -21.32 -10.72 20.14
CA SER A 298 -22.22 -11.63 19.42
C SER A 298 -22.07 -11.29 17.96
N SER A 299 -21.47 -12.19 17.17
CA SER A 299 -20.94 -11.81 15.87
C SER A 299 -22.12 -11.44 15.00
N GLY A 300 -22.50 -10.18 15.08
CA GLY A 300 -23.61 -9.62 14.35
C GLY A 300 -23.23 -9.87 12.92
N THR A 301 -24.15 -10.44 12.17
CA THR A 301 -23.93 -10.62 10.73
C THR A 301 -23.48 -9.28 10.18
N ALA A 302 -22.25 -9.23 9.67
CA ALA A 302 -21.74 -8.03 9.03
C ALA A 302 -22.73 -7.61 7.94
N THR A 303 -22.87 -6.31 7.72
CA THR A 303 -23.66 -5.81 6.60
C THR A 303 -22.77 -4.99 5.71
N VAL A 304 -22.83 -5.24 4.41
CA VAL A 304 -22.14 -4.45 3.41
C VAL A 304 -23.15 -3.49 2.79
N SER A 305 -22.82 -2.19 2.80
CA SER A 305 -23.66 -1.13 2.27
C SER A 305 -23.03 -0.39 1.07
N GLY A 306 -21.74 -0.59 0.81
CA GLY A 306 -21.03 0.11 -0.25
C GLY A 306 -19.70 -0.51 -0.65
N VAL A 307 -19.30 -0.23 -1.89
CA VAL A 307 -17.96 -0.45 -2.45
C VAL A 307 -17.52 0.85 -3.11
N SER A 308 -16.24 1.21 -3.00
CA SER A 308 -15.64 2.36 -3.67
C SER A 308 -14.28 1.97 -4.25
N PRO A 309 -13.93 2.38 -5.48
CA PRO A 309 -14.75 3.18 -6.41
C PRO A 309 -16.03 2.44 -6.85
N ASN A 310 -17.07 3.20 -7.21
CA ASN A 310 -18.30 2.66 -7.77
C ASN A 310 -18.81 3.61 -8.88
N PRO A 311 -18.86 3.18 -10.14
CA PRO A 311 -18.58 1.81 -10.61
C PRO A 311 -17.06 1.49 -10.61
N VAL A 312 -16.71 0.21 -10.46
CA VAL A 312 -15.31 -0.27 -10.44
C VAL A 312 -14.81 -0.44 -11.89
N PRO A 313 -13.64 0.10 -12.28
CA PRO A 313 -13.07 -0.14 -13.61
C PRO A 313 -12.66 -1.61 -13.79
N SER A 314 -12.92 -2.22 -14.95
CA SER A 314 -12.43 -3.58 -15.22
C SER A 314 -10.91 -3.61 -15.35
N SER A 315 -10.23 -4.57 -14.74
CA SER A 315 -8.76 -4.68 -14.74
C SER A 315 -8.30 -6.15 -14.67
N ASN A 316 -7.09 -6.42 -15.16
CA ASN A 316 -6.40 -7.69 -14.91
C ASN A 316 -5.30 -7.58 -13.84
N SER A 317 -5.19 -6.41 -13.21
CA SER A 317 -4.24 -6.10 -12.13
C SER A 317 -4.99 -5.85 -10.83
N ASN A 318 -4.36 -6.13 -9.69
CA ASN A 318 -4.95 -5.89 -8.38
C ASN A 318 -5.34 -4.42 -8.19
N GLN A 319 -6.55 -4.19 -7.68
CA GLN A 319 -7.15 -2.90 -7.42
C GLN A 319 -7.44 -2.76 -5.93
N THR A 320 -7.37 -1.52 -5.44
CA THR A 320 -7.80 -1.20 -4.09
C THR A 320 -9.28 -0.84 -4.06
N LEU A 321 -10.07 -1.62 -3.33
CA LEU A 321 -11.46 -1.36 -3.02
C LEU A 321 -11.64 -0.98 -1.54
N THR A 322 -12.47 0.02 -1.29
CA THR A 322 -12.97 0.33 0.05
C THR A 322 -14.39 -0.22 0.18
N ILE A 323 -14.60 -1.17 1.09
CA ILE A 323 -15.89 -1.75 1.40
C ILE A 323 -16.45 -1.04 2.65
N THR A 324 -17.67 -0.49 2.55
CA THR A 324 -18.34 0.19 3.67
C THR A 324 -19.53 -0.62 4.16
N GLY A 325 -19.80 -0.55 5.46
CA GLY A 325 -20.81 -1.39 6.09
C GLY A 325 -20.96 -1.16 7.58
N SER A 326 -21.41 -2.19 8.28
CA SER A 326 -21.43 -2.21 9.75
C SER A 326 -21.15 -3.60 10.29
N GLY A 327 -20.57 -3.65 11.49
CA GLY A 327 -20.27 -4.88 12.20
C GLY A 327 -19.03 -5.61 11.68
N PHE A 328 -18.15 -4.97 10.91
CA PHE A 328 -16.88 -5.61 10.53
C PHE A 328 -16.00 -5.80 11.75
N VAL A 329 -15.35 -6.97 11.86
CA VAL A 329 -14.39 -7.28 12.93
C VAL A 329 -13.12 -7.79 12.28
N ALA A 330 -11.99 -7.64 12.95
CA ALA A 330 -10.73 -8.17 12.43
C ALA A 330 -10.75 -9.68 12.22
N GLY A 331 -9.98 -10.13 11.24
CA GLY A 331 -10.07 -11.50 10.73
C GLY A 331 -11.28 -11.73 9.82
N ALA A 332 -12.07 -10.70 9.49
CA ALA A 332 -13.10 -10.81 8.46
C ALA A 332 -12.48 -11.19 7.11
N MET A 333 -13.13 -12.14 6.46
CA MET A 333 -12.75 -12.64 5.14
C MET A 333 -13.65 -12.01 4.08
N VAL A 334 -13.06 -11.55 2.97
CA VAL A 334 -13.79 -11.01 1.83
C VAL A 334 -13.88 -12.08 0.74
N THR A 335 -15.05 -12.24 0.14
CA THR A 335 -15.31 -13.14 -0.99
C THR A 335 -16.01 -12.36 -2.09
N TYR A 336 -15.47 -12.43 -3.31
CA TYR A 336 -16.10 -11.84 -4.50
C TYR A 336 -16.76 -12.90 -5.36
N TYR A 337 -17.84 -12.51 -6.05
CA TYR A 337 -18.55 -13.33 -7.02
C TYR A 337 -18.61 -12.60 -8.34
N ASP A 338 -18.21 -13.29 -9.42
CA ASP A 338 -18.27 -12.76 -10.78
C ASP A 338 -19.75 -12.61 -11.27
N PRO A 339 -19.98 -12.02 -12.45
CA PRO A 339 -21.33 -11.88 -13.03
C PRO A 339 -22.02 -13.21 -13.34
N SER A 340 -21.27 -14.31 -13.43
CA SER A 340 -21.76 -15.69 -13.58
C SER A 340 -21.97 -16.39 -12.22
N ASN A 341 -21.81 -15.65 -11.12
CA ASN A 341 -21.92 -16.09 -9.74
C ASN A 341 -20.90 -17.18 -9.34
N GLN A 342 -19.71 -17.19 -9.94
CA GLN A 342 -18.57 -18.00 -9.51
C GLN A 342 -17.80 -17.29 -8.38
N PRO A 343 -17.49 -17.97 -7.26
CA PRO A 343 -16.75 -17.39 -6.16
C PRO A 343 -15.24 -17.35 -6.44
N TYR A 344 -14.62 -16.24 -6.04
CA TYR A 344 -13.18 -16.13 -5.87
C TYR A 344 -12.83 -16.59 -4.45
N SER A 345 -11.67 -17.25 -4.27
CA SER A 345 -11.23 -17.71 -2.96
C SER A 345 -11.23 -16.57 -1.94
N ALA A 346 -11.82 -16.82 -0.77
CA ALA A 346 -11.86 -15.83 0.29
C ALA A 346 -10.45 -15.48 0.75
N HIS A 347 -10.19 -14.20 1.00
CA HIS A 347 -8.93 -13.73 1.57
C HIS A 347 -9.15 -12.74 2.71
N ALA A 348 -8.15 -12.64 3.59
CA ALA A 348 -8.17 -11.70 4.68
C ALA A 348 -8.04 -10.27 4.13
N ALA A 349 -8.90 -9.37 4.62
CA ALA A 349 -8.84 -7.95 4.27
C ALA A 349 -8.47 -7.10 5.48
N THR A 350 -7.98 -5.89 5.24
CA THR A 350 -7.63 -4.96 6.31
C THR A 350 -8.89 -4.27 6.83
N VAL A 351 -9.31 -4.61 8.04
CA VAL A 351 -10.45 -3.98 8.71
C VAL A 351 -9.96 -2.71 9.41
N ASN A 352 -10.26 -1.55 8.83
CA ASN A 352 -9.84 -0.27 9.40
C ASN A 352 -10.74 0.17 10.57
N SER A 353 -12.03 -0.20 10.52
CA SER A 353 -13.00 0.06 11.57
C SER A 353 -14.19 -0.89 11.43
N SER A 354 -15.09 -0.89 12.40
CA SER A 354 -16.34 -1.66 12.34
C SER A 354 -17.28 -1.29 11.18
N SER A 355 -16.95 -0.26 10.41
CA SER A 355 -17.72 0.21 9.26
C SER A 355 -16.95 0.26 7.94
N GLN A 356 -15.66 -0.08 7.95
CA GLN A 356 -14.80 0.03 6.77
C GLN A 356 -13.75 -1.07 6.69
N ILE A 357 -13.67 -1.70 5.51
CA ILE A 357 -12.60 -2.59 5.08
C ILE A 357 -11.89 -1.95 3.88
N VAL A 358 -10.57 -2.08 3.81
CA VAL A 358 -9.77 -1.78 2.61
C VAL A 358 -9.16 -3.07 2.10
N ASP A 359 -9.51 -3.44 0.87
CA ASP A 359 -9.01 -4.61 0.17
C ASP A 359 -8.13 -4.16 -0.99
N THR A 360 -6.86 -4.58 -1.02
CA THR A 360 -5.89 -4.22 -2.06
C THR A 360 -5.67 -5.32 -3.09
N ALA A 361 -6.42 -6.43 -3.00
CA ALA A 361 -6.23 -7.63 -3.79
C ALA A 361 -7.36 -7.92 -4.79
N PHE A 362 -8.35 -7.04 -4.94
CA PHE A 362 -9.44 -7.25 -5.89
C PHE A 362 -8.92 -7.27 -7.33
N ASN A 363 -9.25 -8.32 -8.09
CA ASN A 363 -8.87 -8.46 -9.50
C ASN A 363 -10.00 -9.17 -10.25
N ASP A 364 -10.68 -8.44 -11.13
CA ASP A 364 -11.82 -8.92 -11.89
C ASP A 364 -11.41 -9.69 -13.16
N LEU A 365 -10.11 -9.87 -13.43
CA LEU A 365 -9.59 -10.53 -14.63
C LEU A 365 -10.18 -9.95 -15.92
N SER A 366 -10.56 -8.67 -15.90
CA SER A 366 -11.21 -7.95 -16.99
C SER A 366 -12.62 -8.41 -17.33
N ASP A 367 -13.29 -9.09 -16.40
CA ASP A 367 -14.67 -9.54 -16.55
C ASP A 367 -15.64 -8.46 -16.05
N GLY A 368 -16.11 -7.62 -16.99
CA GLY A 368 -17.08 -6.57 -16.70
C GLY A 368 -18.49 -7.13 -16.45
N GLY A 369 -19.25 -6.50 -15.56
CA GLY A 369 -20.62 -6.89 -15.24
C GLY A 369 -21.03 -6.52 -13.81
N THR A 370 -22.10 -7.13 -13.31
CA THR A 370 -22.50 -6.96 -11.92
C THR A 370 -21.80 -8.00 -11.05
N TRP A 371 -20.83 -7.53 -10.27
CA TRP A 371 -20.12 -8.32 -9.29
C TRP A 371 -20.81 -8.24 -7.95
N HIS A 372 -20.49 -9.19 -7.07
CA HIS A 372 -20.94 -9.14 -5.69
C HIS A 372 -19.80 -9.33 -4.70
N VAL A 373 -19.93 -8.71 -3.54
CA VAL A 373 -18.99 -8.89 -2.41
C VAL A 373 -19.75 -9.36 -1.19
N VAL A 374 -19.11 -10.29 -0.47
CA VAL A 374 -19.57 -10.84 0.79
C VAL A 374 -18.43 -10.74 1.80
N VAL A 375 -18.73 -10.26 3.00
CA VAL A 375 -17.81 -10.22 4.13
C VAL A 375 -18.26 -11.23 5.17
N THR A 376 -17.36 -12.10 5.62
CA THR A 376 -17.64 -13.09 6.64
C THR A 376 -16.75 -12.83 7.84
N ASN A 377 -17.35 -12.42 8.95
CA ASN A 377 -16.65 -12.31 10.22
C ASN A 377 -16.31 -13.70 10.79
N PRO A 378 -15.23 -13.86 11.56
CA PRO A 378 -14.93 -15.10 12.27
C PRO A 378 -16.13 -15.56 13.13
N GLY A 379 -16.45 -16.86 13.05
CA GLY A 379 -17.54 -17.48 13.82
C GLY A 379 -18.96 -17.00 13.47
N ALA A 380 -19.13 -16.20 12.41
CA ALA A 380 -20.39 -15.58 12.02
C ALA A 380 -20.99 -16.18 10.75
N SER A 381 -22.26 -15.86 10.50
CA SER A 381 -22.83 -15.97 9.15
C SER A 381 -22.28 -14.88 8.23
N ALA A 382 -22.16 -15.21 6.95
CA ALA A 382 -21.80 -14.28 5.89
C ALA A 382 -22.74 -13.07 5.83
N SER A 383 -22.22 -11.92 5.41
CA SER A 383 -22.99 -10.70 5.18
C SER A 383 -24.04 -10.86 4.08
N ASN A 384 -24.84 -9.80 3.85
CA ASN A 384 -25.61 -9.70 2.62
C ASN A 384 -24.69 -9.75 1.38
N ASN A 385 -25.23 -10.26 0.27
CA ASN A 385 -24.57 -10.26 -1.02
C ASN A 385 -24.71 -8.87 -1.65
N TYR A 386 -23.67 -8.02 -1.54
CA TYR A 386 -23.74 -6.64 -2.01
C TYR A 386 -23.31 -6.57 -3.47
N ALA A 387 -24.25 -6.21 -4.36
CA ALA A 387 -23.98 -6.04 -5.78
C ALA A 387 -23.32 -4.69 -6.07
N PHE A 388 -22.27 -4.70 -6.88
CA PHE A 388 -21.62 -3.49 -7.39
C PHE A 388 -21.25 -3.66 -8.88
N PRO A 389 -21.39 -2.60 -9.69
CA PRO A 389 -21.05 -2.65 -11.11
C PRO A 389 -19.53 -2.57 -11.32
N VAL A 390 -18.98 -3.53 -12.06
CA VAL A 390 -17.69 -3.42 -12.76
C VAL A 390 -18.01 -3.05 -14.21
N TYR A 391 -17.60 -1.87 -14.65
CA TYR A 391 -17.98 -1.39 -15.99
C TYR A 391 -16.88 -1.65 -17.01
N SER A 392 -17.31 -2.15 -18.15
CA SER A 392 -16.53 -2.33 -19.36
C SER A 392 -17.04 -1.33 -20.42
N SER A 393 -16.39 -0.18 -20.58
CA SER A 393 -16.75 0.76 -21.65
C SER A 393 -15.92 0.50 -22.90
N THR A 394 -16.58 0.26 -24.03
CA THR A 394 -15.93 0.33 -25.34
C THR A 394 -15.61 1.79 -25.65
N ALA A 395 -14.33 2.14 -25.67
CA ALA A 395 -13.88 3.47 -26.05
C ALA A 395 -14.29 3.82 -27.49
N THR A 396 -14.52 5.10 -27.75
CA THR A 396 -14.64 5.64 -29.12
C THR A 396 -13.63 6.75 -29.31
N VAL A 397 -12.83 6.70 -30.37
CA VAL A 397 -11.94 7.81 -30.76
C VAL A 397 -12.68 8.68 -31.77
N SER A 398 -12.68 10.00 -31.55
CA SER A 398 -13.28 10.99 -32.44
C SER A 398 -12.27 11.98 -33.02
N GLY A 399 -11.03 12.01 -32.51
CA GLY A 399 -9.99 12.89 -33.03
C GLY A 399 -8.59 12.61 -32.49
N VAL A 400 -7.61 13.13 -33.21
CA VAL A 400 -6.19 13.20 -32.82
C VAL A 400 -5.74 14.65 -33.05
N SER A 401 -4.93 15.21 -32.17
CA SER A 401 -4.35 16.54 -32.30
C SER A 401 -2.85 16.49 -31.99
N PRO A 402 -1.98 17.15 -32.77
CA PRO A 402 -2.29 17.97 -33.95
C PRO A 402 -2.91 17.16 -35.11
N ASN A 403 -3.67 17.81 -35.99
CA ASN A 403 -4.21 17.21 -37.21
C ASN A 403 -4.13 18.22 -38.38
N PRO A 404 -3.36 17.92 -39.45
CA PRO A 404 -2.53 16.71 -39.62
C PRO A 404 -1.34 16.66 -38.65
N VAL A 405 -0.87 15.45 -38.35
CA VAL A 405 0.33 15.22 -37.52
C VAL A 405 1.58 15.45 -38.38
N PRO A 406 2.59 16.21 -37.94
CA PRO A 406 3.83 16.34 -38.70
C PRO A 406 4.62 15.02 -38.77
N SER A 407 5.22 14.69 -39.92
CA SER A 407 6.13 13.55 -39.99
C SER A 407 7.44 13.86 -39.24
N SER A 408 7.84 13.02 -38.28
CA SER A 408 9.06 13.24 -37.48
C SER A 408 9.75 11.93 -37.13
N ASN A 409 11.08 11.96 -36.98
CA ASN A 409 11.88 10.88 -36.40
C ASN A 409 12.08 11.02 -34.88
N SER A 410 11.48 12.04 -34.28
CA SER A 410 11.55 12.35 -32.85
C SER A 410 10.17 12.20 -32.20
N ASN A 411 10.13 11.90 -30.91
CA ASN A 411 8.89 11.78 -30.15
C ASN A 411 8.08 13.08 -30.19
N GLN A 412 6.77 12.93 -30.41
CA GLN A 412 5.79 14.00 -30.49
C GLN A 412 4.68 13.73 -29.48
N THR A 413 4.07 14.80 -28.97
CA THR A 413 2.90 14.68 -28.10
C THR A 413 1.63 14.70 -28.94
N LEU A 414 0.81 13.66 -28.82
CA LEU A 414 -0.53 13.58 -29.39
C LEU A 414 -1.60 13.66 -28.30
N THR A 415 -2.64 14.44 -28.56
CA THR A 415 -3.89 14.41 -27.80
C THR A 415 -4.92 13.60 -28.57
N ILE A 416 -5.43 12.53 -27.97
CA ILE A 416 -6.48 11.67 -28.52
C ILE A 416 -7.79 12.06 -27.84
N THR A 417 -8.79 12.45 -28.63
CA THR A 417 -10.13 12.85 -28.14
C THR A 417 -11.18 11.80 -28.48
N GLY A 418 -12.19 11.67 -27.63
CA GLY A 418 -13.17 10.61 -27.76
C GLY A 418 -14.19 10.54 -26.64
N SER A 419 -14.63 9.32 -26.34
CA SER A 419 -15.52 9.03 -25.21
C SER A 419 -15.26 7.63 -24.65
N GLY A 420 -15.57 7.41 -23.38
CA GLY A 420 -15.42 6.12 -22.73
C GLY A 420 -13.97 5.71 -22.45
N PHE A 421 -13.03 6.66 -22.44
CA PHE A 421 -11.66 6.41 -22.00
C PHE A 421 -11.63 6.24 -20.48
N VAL A 422 -10.71 5.42 -19.98
CA VAL A 422 -10.54 5.18 -18.54
C VAL A 422 -9.07 5.27 -18.15
N ALA A 423 -8.81 5.45 -16.85
CA ALA A 423 -7.45 5.45 -16.33
C ALA A 423 -6.77 4.11 -16.60
N GLY A 424 -5.52 4.15 -17.07
CA GLY A 424 -4.77 2.96 -17.50
C GLY A 424 -5.02 2.52 -18.94
N ALA A 425 -5.83 3.25 -19.72
CA ALA A 425 -5.94 3.00 -21.15
C ALA A 425 -4.59 3.21 -21.87
N THR A 426 -4.32 2.36 -22.86
CA THR A 426 -3.16 2.47 -23.76
C THR A 426 -3.62 2.77 -25.18
N VAL A 427 -2.70 3.13 -26.06
CA VAL A 427 -2.99 3.30 -27.49
C VAL A 427 -2.21 2.30 -28.33
N THR A 428 -2.81 1.89 -29.44
CA THR A 428 -2.16 1.05 -30.46
C THR A 428 -2.19 1.80 -31.77
N TYR A 429 -1.01 2.05 -32.35
CA TYR A 429 -0.90 2.65 -33.68
C TYR A 429 -0.66 1.58 -34.73
N TYR A 430 -1.18 1.82 -35.93
CA TYR A 430 -0.92 0.99 -37.09
C TYR A 430 -0.61 1.86 -38.30
N ASP A 431 0.53 1.54 -38.91
CA ASP A 431 1.00 2.08 -40.18
C ASP A 431 0.57 1.12 -41.31
N PRO A 432 -0.42 1.51 -42.13
CA PRO A 432 -0.92 0.65 -43.20
C PRO A 432 0.02 0.53 -44.39
N VAL A 433 0.97 1.45 -44.56
CA VAL A 433 1.91 1.44 -45.69
C VAL A 433 2.99 0.40 -45.45
N ASN A 434 3.60 0.41 -44.26
CA ASN A 434 4.63 -0.55 -43.89
C ASN A 434 4.08 -1.81 -43.21
N GLN A 435 2.76 -1.89 -43.00
CA GLN A 435 2.06 -2.99 -42.31
C GLN A 435 2.60 -3.23 -40.90
N GLN A 436 3.00 -2.17 -40.20
CA GLN A 436 3.63 -2.22 -38.90
C GLN A 436 2.64 -1.82 -37.79
N THR A 437 2.63 -2.58 -36.69
CA THR A 437 1.80 -2.29 -35.50
C THR A 437 2.70 -1.88 -34.34
N TYR A 438 2.26 -0.87 -33.58
CA TYR A 438 2.89 -0.36 -32.37
C TYR A 438 1.89 -0.52 -31.21
N PRO A 439 1.86 -1.68 -30.55
CA PRO A 439 0.85 -2.00 -29.55
C PRO A 439 1.23 -1.50 -28.15
N ASN A 440 0.20 -1.20 -27.34
CA ASN A 440 0.32 -0.88 -25.91
C ASN A 440 1.21 0.33 -25.59
N GLU A 441 1.16 1.36 -26.43
CA GLU A 441 1.85 2.62 -26.17
C GLU A 441 1.22 3.32 -24.96
N PRO A 442 2.02 3.73 -23.94
CA PRO A 442 1.50 4.39 -22.75
C PRO A 442 0.84 5.73 -23.08
N ALA A 443 -0.34 5.98 -22.51
CA ALA A 443 -1.03 7.25 -22.60
C ALA A 443 -1.40 7.78 -21.21
N ASN A 444 -1.34 9.09 -21.04
CA ASN A 444 -1.77 9.77 -19.83
C ASN A 444 -3.28 9.99 -19.88
N PHE A 445 -4.00 9.47 -18.90
CA PHE A 445 -5.42 9.70 -18.75
C PHE A 445 -5.70 11.10 -18.20
N VAL A 446 -6.42 11.93 -18.97
CA VAL A 446 -6.84 13.26 -18.53
C VAL A 446 -8.27 13.20 -17.98
N ASN A 447 -9.19 12.68 -18.79
CA ASN A 447 -10.59 12.46 -18.44
C ASN A 447 -11.23 11.46 -19.42
N SER A 448 -12.51 11.15 -19.25
CA SER A 448 -13.21 10.13 -20.06
C SER A 448 -13.34 10.45 -21.55
N GLY A 449 -12.98 11.66 -21.99
CA GLY A 449 -12.95 12.07 -23.39
C GLY A 449 -11.57 12.45 -23.92
N GLU A 450 -10.50 12.33 -23.13
CA GLU A 450 -9.17 12.77 -23.53
C GLU A 450 -8.03 11.91 -22.95
N LEU A 451 -7.14 11.47 -23.84
CA LEU A 451 -5.84 10.86 -23.54
C LEU A 451 -4.71 11.68 -24.16
N VAL A 452 -3.54 11.70 -23.52
CA VAL A 452 -2.33 12.33 -24.05
C VAL A 452 -1.22 11.31 -24.15
N ASP A 453 -0.78 11.00 -25.37
CA ASP A 453 0.43 10.23 -25.65
C ASP A 453 1.61 11.20 -25.80
N PRO A 454 2.59 11.22 -24.88
CA PRO A 454 3.71 12.15 -24.95
C PRO A 454 4.82 11.71 -25.92
N ALA A 455 4.77 10.49 -26.47
CA ALA A 455 5.93 9.82 -27.05
C ALA A 455 5.70 9.25 -28.46
N PHE A 456 4.58 9.54 -29.13
CA PHE A 456 4.32 9.10 -30.50
C PHE A 456 5.48 9.42 -31.45
N ASN A 457 5.96 8.41 -32.19
CA ASN A 457 7.04 8.57 -33.16
C ASN A 457 6.73 7.76 -34.42
N ASN A 458 6.55 8.46 -35.54
CA ASN A 458 6.22 7.86 -36.83
C ASN A 458 7.46 7.59 -37.71
N GLY A 459 8.68 7.76 -37.19
CA GLY A 459 9.91 7.44 -37.94
C GLY A 459 10.17 8.30 -39.18
N GLY A 460 9.46 9.42 -39.34
CA GLY A 460 9.48 10.25 -40.54
C GLY A 460 8.57 9.74 -41.67
N ASP A 461 7.75 8.71 -41.42
CA ASP A 461 6.85 8.13 -42.40
C ASP A 461 5.52 8.88 -42.46
N ALA A 462 5.21 9.45 -43.62
CA ALA A 462 3.98 10.18 -43.88
C ALA A 462 2.91 9.25 -44.46
N GLY A 463 1.64 9.59 -44.24
CA GLY A 463 0.51 8.80 -44.73
C GLY A 463 -0.66 8.77 -43.77
N ASP A 464 -1.67 7.96 -44.08
CA ASP A 464 -2.84 7.77 -43.23
C ASP A 464 -2.55 6.70 -42.18
N TRP A 465 -2.33 7.11 -40.93
CA TRP A 465 -2.12 6.22 -39.79
C TRP A 465 -3.44 5.92 -39.09
N THR A 466 -3.48 4.86 -38.30
CA THR A 466 -4.63 4.61 -37.41
C THR A 466 -4.22 4.53 -35.95
N VAL A 467 -5.11 4.98 -35.07
CA VAL A 467 -4.99 4.82 -33.62
C VAL A 467 -6.19 4.04 -33.09
N THR A 468 -5.92 3.13 -32.17
CA THR A 468 -6.94 2.39 -31.40
C THR A 468 -6.68 2.63 -29.92
N VAL A 469 -7.69 3.04 -29.16
CA VAL A 469 -7.59 3.13 -27.71
C VAL A 469 -7.97 1.78 -27.13
N VAL A 470 -7.11 1.23 -26.27
CA VAL A 470 -7.31 -0.03 -25.57
C VAL A 470 -7.52 0.29 -24.10
N ASN A 471 -8.78 0.22 -23.66
CA ASN A 471 -9.07 0.30 -22.23
C ASN A 471 -8.57 -0.97 -21.52
N PRO A 472 -8.26 -0.89 -20.22
CA PRO A 472 -8.02 -2.04 -19.38
C PRO A 472 -9.05 -3.15 -19.61
N GLY A 473 -8.55 -4.38 -19.67
CA GLY A 473 -9.34 -5.53 -20.11
C GLY A 473 -9.37 -5.80 -21.61
N ASN A 474 -8.43 -5.23 -22.35
CA ASN A 474 -8.26 -5.44 -23.79
C ASN A 474 -9.51 -5.06 -24.60
N ILE A 475 -10.27 -4.08 -24.11
CA ILE A 475 -11.45 -3.58 -24.78
C ILE A 475 -11.03 -2.43 -25.68
N SER A 476 -10.85 -2.75 -26.95
CA SER A 476 -10.40 -1.79 -27.97
C SER A 476 -11.55 -0.98 -28.56
N SER A 477 -11.28 0.28 -28.86
CA SER A 477 -12.10 1.07 -29.78
C SER A 477 -12.05 0.48 -31.20
N LYS A 478 -12.89 0.99 -32.10
CA LYS A 478 -12.60 0.87 -33.54
C LYS A 478 -11.35 1.70 -33.89
N PRO A 479 -10.54 1.31 -34.90
CA PRO A 479 -9.46 2.14 -35.38
C PRO A 479 -9.97 3.48 -35.91
N TYR A 480 -9.31 4.57 -35.53
CA TYR A 480 -9.55 5.92 -36.03
C TYR A 480 -8.39 6.34 -36.92
N THR A 481 -8.69 6.77 -38.15
CA THR A 481 -7.69 7.21 -39.12
C THR A 481 -7.34 8.68 -38.91
N PHE A 482 -6.05 9.00 -38.91
CA PHE A 482 -5.52 10.37 -38.91
C PHE A 482 -4.36 10.48 -39.89
N THR A 483 -4.16 11.67 -40.45
CA THR A 483 -3.14 11.87 -41.48
C THR A 483 -1.86 12.42 -40.86
N VAL A 484 -0.73 11.80 -41.22
CA VAL A 484 0.62 12.30 -40.97
C VAL A 484 1.12 12.95 -42.26
N THR A 485 1.38 14.25 -42.24
CA THR A 485 1.90 15.00 -43.40
C THR A 485 3.35 15.39 -43.20
N GLY A 486 4.19 15.15 -44.20
CA GLY A 486 5.53 15.75 -44.20
C GLY A 486 5.52 17.20 -44.66
N GLY A 487 6.52 17.97 -44.24
CA GLY A 487 6.67 19.37 -44.67
C GLY A 487 7.15 19.48 -46.12
N THR A 488 7.07 20.68 -46.71
CA THR A 488 7.63 20.95 -48.05
C THR A 488 9.12 20.60 -48.07
N PRO A 489 9.59 19.72 -48.99
CA PRO A 489 10.99 19.34 -49.06
C PRO A 489 11.86 20.55 -49.43
N SER A 490 13.09 20.62 -48.94
CA SER A 490 14.07 21.64 -49.35
C SER A 490 15.43 21.02 -49.60
N ILE A 491 16.15 21.48 -50.62
CA ILE A 491 17.53 21.02 -50.89
C ILE A 491 18.49 22.11 -50.43
N SER A 492 19.38 21.76 -49.49
CA SER A 492 20.43 22.65 -49.01
C SER A 492 21.70 22.56 -49.87
N ASN A 493 22.13 21.35 -50.25
CA ASN A 493 23.29 21.14 -51.12
C ASN A 493 23.33 19.72 -51.73
N LEU A 494 24.05 19.58 -52.85
CA LEU A 494 24.40 18.30 -53.50
C LEU A 494 25.85 17.92 -53.19
N SER A 495 26.12 16.63 -53.05
CA SER A 495 27.49 16.12 -52.91
C SER A 495 27.69 14.87 -53.77
N PRO A 496 28.62 14.91 -54.75
CA PRO A 496 29.41 16.07 -55.19
C PRO A 496 28.58 17.15 -55.93
N THR A 497 29.11 18.37 -56.05
CA THR A 497 28.53 19.51 -56.80
C THR A 497 28.92 19.54 -58.28
N SER A 498 29.75 18.59 -58.72
CA SER A 498 30.15 18.42 -60.11
C SER A 498 30.43 16.95 -60.43
N TYR A 499 30.15 16.51 -61.65
CA TYR A 499 30.35 15.14 -62.12
C TYR A 499 31.08 15.12 -63.47
N PRO A 500 31.95 14.14 -63.76
CA PRO A 500 32.43 13.91 -65.12
C PRO A 500 31.30 13.51 -66.07
N SER A 501 31.43 13.90 -67.34
CA SER A 501 30.62 13.35 -68.43
C SER A 501 30.85 11.84 -68.54
N SER A 502 29.82 11.04 -68.21
CA SER A 502 29.92 9.57 -68.16
C SER A 502 28.60 8.91 -68.54
N ASN A 503 28.66 7.65 -68.98
CA ASN A 503 27.49 6.79 -69.15
C ASN A 503 27.35 5.76 -68.00
N SER A 504 28.20 5.86 -66.97
CA SER A 504 28.15 5.04 -65.76
C SER A 504 27.37 5.73 -64.64
N ASP A 505 26.87 4.94 -63.69
CA ASP A 505 26.22 5.46 -62.50
C ASP A 505 27.22 6.09 -61.53
N GLN A 506 26.84 7.22 -60.95
CA GLN A 506 27.62 8.02 -60.03
C GLN A 506 26.75 8.34 -58.82
N THR A 507 27.24 8.11 -57.60
CA THR A 507 26.45 8.37 -56.41
C THR A 507 26.30 9.87 -56.16
N MET A 508 25.06 10.33 -56.09
CA MET A 508 24.64 11.68 -55.73
C MET A 508 23.98 11.67 -54.36
N THR A 509 24.54 12.42 -53.43
CA THR A 509 23.92 12.69 -52.14
C THR A 509 23.23 14.05 -52.18
N ILE A 510 21.94 14.06 -51.84
CA ILE A 510 21.09 15.25 -51.80
C ILE A 510 20.82 15.55 -50.33
N ASN A 511 21.30 16.69 -49.82
CA ASN A 511 21.11 17.10 -48.43
C ASN A 511 20.05 18.19 -48.35
N GLY A 512 19.28 18.21 -47.26
CA GLY A 512 18.11 19.08 -47.18
C GLY A 512 17.29 18.92 -45.91
N SER A 513 15.99 19.16 -46.02
CA SER A 513 15.01 19.00 -44.94
C SER A 513 13.68 18.50 -45.49
N ASN A 514 12.90 17.86 -44.62
CA ASN A 514 11.55 17.33 -44.89
C ASN A 514 11.49 16.34 -46.07
N PHE A 515 12.60 15.66 -46.36
CA PHE A 515 12.56 14.54 -47.29
C PHE A 515 11.76 13.38 -46.70
N GLN A 516 11.11 12.62 -47.57
CA GLN A 516 10.23 11.53 -47.21
C GLN A 516 10.57 10.27 -48.01
N SER A 517 10.23 9.11 -47.46
CA SER A 517 10.24 7.88 -48.24
C SER A 517 9.24 7.99 -49.38
N GLY A 518 9.65 7.62 -50.60
CA GLY A 518 8.83 7.76 -51.81
C GLY A 518 9.00 9.08 -52.56
N ASP A 519 9.84 10.01 -52.07
CA ASP A 519 10.20 11.22 -52.81
C ASP A 519 10.74 10.89 -54.21
N THR A 520 10.37 11.72 -55.19
CA THR A 520 10.85 11.62 -56.58
C THR A 520 11.75 12.80 -56.91
N LEU A 521 12.59 12.66 -57.95
CA LEU A 521 13.43 13.75 -58.42
C LEU A 521 13.00 14.17 -59.83
N THR A 522 13.02 15.48 -60.07
CA THR A 522 12.92 16.03 -61.42
C THR A 522 14.26 16.67 -61.77
N PHE A 523 14.89 16.18 -62.83
CA PHE A 523 16.10 16.75 -63.40
C PHE A 523 15.77 17.69 -64.56
N THR A 524 16.47 18.82 -64.64
CA THR A 524 16.48 19.66 -65.85
C THR A 524 17.83 19.48 -66.53
N TYR A 525 17.79 19.05 -67.80
CA TYR A 525 18.96 18.76 -68.62
C TYR A 525 19.57 20.07 -69.16
N PRO A 526 20.79 20.06 -69.72
CA PRO A 526 21.45 21.26 -70.25
C PRO A 526 20.66 21.96 -71.37
N ASP A 527 19.83 21.22 -72.11
CA ASP A 527 18.95 21.75 -73.16
C ASP A 527 17.66 22.42 -72.61
N GLY A 528 17.44 22.37 -71.29
CA GLY A 528 16.29 22.93 -70.60
C GLY A 528 15.09 21.98 -70.46
N THR A 529 15.17 20.74 -70.97
CA THR A 529 14.09 19.76 -70.85
C THR A 529 14.05 19.14 -69.44
N GLN A 530 12.85 18.81 -68.95
CA GLN A 530 12.64 18.20 -67.64
C GLN A 530 12.36 16.71 -67.74
N HIS A 531 13.00 15.92 -66.88
CA HIS A 531 12.89 14.47 -66.84
C HIS A 531 12.76 13.97 -65.40
N SER A 532 11.85 13.04 -65.16
CA SER A 532 11.76 12.35 -63.87
C SER A 532 12.96 11.42 -63.67
N ASN A 533 13.28 11.11 -62.42
CA ASN A 533 14.27 10.09 -62.10
C ASN A 533 13.90 8.74 -62.72
N VAL A 534 14.86 8.15 -63.43
CA VAL A 534 14.72 6.82 -64.04
C VAL A 534 15.10 5.71 -63.04
N ARG A 535 15.89 6.06 -62.02
CA ARG A 535 16.40 5.14 -60.99
C ARG A 535 15.66 5.36 -59.67
N PRO A 536 15.63 4.38 -58.76
CA PRO A 536 15.04 4.56 -57.45
C PRO A 536 15.80 5.62 -56.64
N VAL A 537 15.06 6.47 -55.94
CA VAL A 537 15.60 7.38 -54.93
C VAL A 537 15.68 6.61 -53.62
N THR A 538 16.84 6.66 -52.96
CA THR A 538 17.03 6.02 -51.65
C THR A 538 16.82 7.06 -50.55
N PHE A 539 15.78 6.88 -49.75
CA PHE A 539 15.58 7.68 -48.53
C PHE A 539 16.56 7.24 -47.46
N VAL A 540 17.43 8.14 -47.01
CA VAL A 540 18.41 7.88 -45.94
C VAL A 540 17.88 8.45 -44.62
N SER A 541 17.39 9.69 -44.64
CA SER A 541 16.72 10.36 -43.53
C SER A 541 15.94 11.58 -44.01
N ALA A 542 15.19 12.23 -43.14
CA ALA A 542 14.49 13.48 -43.45
C ALA A 542 15.41 14.63 -43.91
N ASN A 543 16.73 14.48 -43.79
CA ASN A 543 17.73 15.44 -44.23
C ASN A 543 18.63 14.94 -45.37
N GLN A 544 18.47 13.69 -45.83
CA GLN A 544 19.34 13.13 -46.86
C GLN A 544 18.65 12.10 -47.77
N LEU A 545 18.84 12.26 -49.07
CA LEU A 545 18.53 11.27 -50.10
C LEU A 545 19.82 10.83 -50.81
N SER A 546 19.84 9.60 -51.32
CA SER A 546 20.89 9.09 -52.19
C SER A 546 20.31 8.65 -53.53
N TYR A 547 20.98 9.01 -54.63
CA TYR A 547 20.56 8.72 -55.99
C TYR A 547 21.73 8.27 -56.86
N GLN A 548 21.53 7.25 -57.69
CA GLN A 548 22.54 6.83 -58.68
C GLN A 548 22.37 7.66 -59.95
N PHE A 549 23.09 8.78 -60.02
CA PHE A 549 23.03 9.73 -61.13
C PHE A 549 23.80 9.21 -62.36
N ASN A 550 23.21 9.34 -63.55
CA ASN A 550 23.83 8.99 -64.81
C ASN A 550 23.45 10.04 -65.85
N ASN A 551 24.46 10.67 -66.43
CA ASN A 551 24.32 11.79 -67.35
C ASN A 551 24.47 11.40 -68.82
N GLY A 552 24.58 10.11 -69.17
CA GLY A 552 24.60 9.65 -70.56
C GLY A 552 25.70 10.30 -71.43
N SER A 553 26.79 10.74 -70.81
CA SER A 553 27.88 11.52 -71.41
C SER A 553 27.48 12.91 -71.94
N ASP A 554 26.45 13.55 -71.36
CA ASP A 554 25.97 14.89 -71.75
C ASP A 554 26.54 16.01 -70.85
N PRO A 555 27.60 16.73 -71.29
CA PRO A 555 28.22 17.79 -70.52
C PRO A 555 27.38 19.08 -70.51
N GLY A 556 27.39 19.78 -69.38
CA GLY A 556 26.66 21.04 -69.23
C GLY A 556 26.17 21.29 -67.81
N THR A 557 25.32 22.30 -67.65
CA THR A 557 24.68 22.60 -66.37
C THR A 557 23.40 21.81 -66.23
N TRP A 558 23.33 21.00 -65.19
CA TRP A 558 22.15 20.23 -64.82
C TRP A 558 21.52 20.86 -63.57
N SER A 559 20.23 20.62 -63.34
CA SER A 559 19.62 20.93 -62.05
C SER A 559 18.65 19.84 -61.59
N VAL A 560 18.41 19.78 -60.30
CA VAL A 560 17.51 18.81 -59.67
C VAL A 560 16.62 19.48 -58.64
N ARG A 561 15.37 19.01 -58.54
CA ARG A 561 14.46 19.28 -57.41
C ARG A 561 13.89 17.96 -56.89
N VAL A 562 13.47 17.95 -55.63
CA VAL A 562 12.72 16.87 -54.98
C VAL A 562 11.23 17.20 -55.06
N ASN A 563 10.41 16.22 -55.42
CA ASN A 563 8.95 16.32 -55.32
C ASN A 563 8.46 15.32 -54.26
N SER A 564 7.49 15.75 -53.44
CA SER A 564 6.87 14.90 -52.42
C SER A 564 6.26 13.64 -53.04
N PRO A 565 6.02 12.57 -52.25
CA PRO A 565 5.54 11.29 -52.78
C PRO A 565 4.16 11.39 -53.45
N ASP A 566 3.32 12.29 -52.97
CA ASP A 566 1.99 12.61 -53.53
C ASP A 566 2.03 13.66 -54.66
N GLY A 567 3.21 14.23 -54.93
CA GLY A 567 3.45 15.26 -55.93
C GLY A 567 2.88 16.65 -55.61
N SER A 568 2.35 16.87 -54.40
CA SER A 568 1.69 18.12 -54.01
C SER A 568 2.69 19.24 -53.65
N GLU A 569 3.87 18.89 -53.15
CA GLU A 569 4.90 19.80 -52.67
C GLU A 569 6.24 19.58 -53.40
N GLN A 570 7.00 20.66 -53.59
CA GLN A 570 8.25 20.64 -54.36
C GLN A 570 9.33 21.48 -53.69
N SER A 571 10.58 21.01 -53.75
CA SER A 571 11.71 21.75 -53.22
C SER A 571 12.15 22.90 -54.13
N ASN A 572 13.03 23.75 -53.60
CA ASN A 572 13.90 24.58 -54.44
C ASN A 572 14.71 23.70 -55.41
N THR A 573 15.08 24.28 -56.56
CA THR A 573 15.95 23.65 -57.56
C THR A 573 17.41 23.98 -57.28
N VAL A 574 18.30 22.97 -57.35
CA VAL A 574 19.76 23.14 -57.16
C VAL A 574 20.49 22.71 -58.43
N SER A 575 21.39 23.57 -58.91
CA SER A 575 22.20 23.31 -60.09
C SER A 575 23.54 22.66 -59.74
N PHE A 576 24.03 21.80 -60.63
CA PHE A 576 25.36 21.20 -60.57
C PHE A 576 25.95 21.10 -61.98
N THR A 577 27.26 20.89 -62.07
CA THR A 577 27.97 20.89 -63.36
C THR A 577 28.38 19.49 -63.78
N VAL A 578 28.18 19.17 -65.05
CA VAL A 578 28.81 18.03 -65.70
C VAL A 578 29.96 18.53 -66.55
N THR A 579 31.18 18.12 -66.22
CA THR A 579 32.38 18.52 -66.96
C THR A 579 32.68 17.53 -68.09
N GLY A 580 32.76 18.05 -69.33
CA GLY A 580 33.32 17.31 -70.45
C GLY A 580 34.82 17.08 -70.24
N GLY A 581 35.38 16.02 -70.82
CA GLY A 581 36.82 15.83 -70.85
C GLY A 581 37.51 17.03 -71.51
N THR A 582 38.63 17.48 -70.95
CA THR A 582 39.46 18.51 -71.60
C THR A 582 39.95 17.97 -72.94
N PRO A 583 39.67 18.63 -74.08
CA PRO A 583 40.19 18.20 -75.37
C PRO A 583 41.71 18.17 -75.33
N SER A 584 42.29 17.05 -75.70
CA SER A 584 43.74 16.86 -75.78
C SER A 584 44.14 16.69 -77.25
N ILE A 585 45.17 17.39 -77.70
CA ILE A 585 45.76 17.14 -79.02
C ILE A 585 46.77 16.00 -78.86
N SER A 586 46.51 14.87 -79.51
CA SER A 586 47.37 13.70 -79.50
C SER A 586 48.51 13.80 -80.51
N ASN A 587 48.28 14.41 -81.68
CA ASN A 587 49.33 14.67 -82.66
C ASN A 587 48.93 15.71 -83.73
N LEU A 588 49.93 16.35 -84.34
CA LEU A 588 49.81 17.14 -85.57
C LEU A 588 50.45 16.38 -86.74
N SER A 589 49.80 16.29 -87.89
CA SER A 589 50.38 15.64 -89.08
C SER A 589 50.16 16.46 -90.36
N PRO A 590 51.22 16.76 -91.13
CA PRO A 590 52.64 16.52 -90.81
C PRO A 590 53.15 17.43 -89.67
N THR A 591 54.18 16.98 -88.94
CA THR A 591 54.82 17.72 -87.83
C THR A 591 55.75 18.84 -88.28
N SER A 592 56.04 18.93 -89.58
CA SER A 592 56.82 20.00 -90.20
C SER A 592 56.47 20.15 -91.67
N TYR A 593 56.66 21.35 -92.22
CA TYR A 593 56.45 21.65 -93.62
C TYR A 593 57.69 22.27 -94.27
N PRO A 594 57.98 21.96 -95.54
CA PRO A 594 58.93 22.73 -96.32
C PRO A 594 58.37 24.14 -96.63
N SER A 595 59.27 25.12 -96.81
CA SER A 595 58.87 26.48 -97.20
C SER A 595 58.20 26.47 -98.58
N SER A 596 56.93 26.87 -98.65
CA SER A 596 56.15 26.95 -99.87
C SER A 596 55.27 28.21 -99.88
N ASN A 597 54.92 28.66 -101.09
CA ASN A 597 54.08 29.82 -101.34
C ASN A 597 52.61 29.40 -101.60
N SER A 598 52.28 28.13 -101.35
CA SER A 598 50.95 27.53 -101.50
C SER A 598 50.37 27.12 -100.15
N ASP A 599 49.04 27.08 -100.04
CA ASP A 599 48.34 26.60 -98.84
C ASP A 599 48.78 25.18 -98.47
N GLN A 600 48.94 24.93 -97.17
CA GLN A 600 49.34 23.64 -96.62
C GLN A 600 48.29 23.15 -95.60
N THR A 601 47.91 21.88 -95.66
CA THR A 601 46.83 21.32 -94.83
C THR A 601 47.39 20.51 -93.66
N MET A 602 47.25 21.03 -92.45
CA MET A 602 47.61 20.33 -91.21
C MET A 602 46.43 19.58 -90.62
N THR A 603 46.64 18.30 -90.26
CA THR A 603 45.68 17.51 -89.50
C THR A 603 46.00 17.59 -88.02
N ILE A 604 45.02 18.00 -87.20
CA ILE A 604 45.11 18.00 -85.73
C ILE A 604 44.32 16.78 -85.22
N ASN A 605 45.01 15.80 -84.65
CA ASN A 605 44.41 14.63 -84.02
C ASN A 605 44.32 14.87 -82.50
N GLY A 606 43.22 14.48 -81.88
CA GLY A 606 42.98 14.65 -80.45
C GLY A 606 41.79 13.85 -79.93
N SER A 607 41.59 13.85 -78.61
CA SER A 607 40.41 13.30 -77.93
C SER A 607 39.86 14.27 -76.90
#